data_AF-A0A916XPY0-F1
#
_entry.id   AF-A0A916XPY0-F1
#
_cell.length_a   1.000
_cell.length_b   1.000
_cell.length_c   1.000
_cell.angle_alpha   90.00
_cell.angle_beta   90.00
_cell.angle_gamma   90.00
#
_symmetry.space_group_name_H-M   'P 1'
#
loop_
_entity.id
_entity.type
_entity.pdbx_description
1 polymer ?
#
loop_
_entity_poly.entity_id
_entity_poly.type
_entity_poly.pdbx_seq_one_letter_code
_entity_poly.pdbx_strand_id
1 'polypeptide(L)'
;MTSDPQALRATVEASRGPLDDETLGRVICAIMGVEFSRAPAWGSDKQIAVYGQHDSTPVWHGPRHLAPDVSIDAAVGLVERGRPGWRWVVDSDGMAALWSTDETGYAAGEEPCTSPALALIAALLRAKEAEHDA
;
A
#
# COMPACT_ATOMS: atom_id res chain seq x y z
N MET A 1 4.68 17.07 -3.47
CA MET A 1 3.67 16.61 -4.44
C MET A 1 3.07 15.34 -3.87
N THR A 2 1.86 15.43 -3.35
CA THR A 2 1.07 14.29 -2.86
C THR A 2 0.84 13.30 -4.01
N SER A 3 1.09 12.02 -3.77
CA SER A 3 0.87 10.99 -4.79
C SER A 3 -0.62 10.71 -4.90
N ASP A 4 -1.19 10.86 -6.10
CA ASP A 4 -2.61 10.61 -6.39
C ASP A 4 -2.96 9.12 -6.15
N PRO A 5 -3.84 8.81 -5.17
CA PRO A 5 -4.23 7.43 -4.87
C PRO A 5 -4.81 6.68 -6.08
N GLN A 6 -5.55 7.38 -6.96
CA GLN A 6 -6.18 6.77 -8.13
C GLN A 6 -5.15 6.30 -9.16
N ALA A 7 -4.17 7.15 -9.47
CA ALA A 7 -3.08 6.79 -10.37
C ALA A 7 -2.21 5.64 -9.82
N LEU A 8 -1.98 5.62 -8.50
CA LEU A 8 -1.24 4.54 -7.85
C LEU A 8 -2.01 3.22 -7.89
N ARG A 9 -3.32 3.23 -7.63
CA ARG A 9 -4.15 2.02 -7.69
C ARG A 9 -4.13 1.39 -9.08
N ALA A 10 -4.33 2.19 -10.13
CA ALA A 10 -4.26 1.69 -11.51
C ALA A 10 -2.90 1.05 -11.84
N THR A 11 -1.81 1.59 -11.28
CA THR A 11 -0.46 1.02 -11.42
C THR A 11 -0.33 -0.33 -10.70
N VAL A 12 -0.88 -0.43 -9.49
CA VAL A 12 -0.89 -1.68 -8.70
C VAL A 12 -1.70 -2.77 -9.40
N GLU A 13 -2.90 -2.45 -9.88
CA GLU A 13 -3.80 -3.38 -10.60
C GLU A 13 -3.18 -3.89 -11.91
N ALA A 14 -2.48 -3.02 -12.64
CA ALA A 14 -1.79 -3.39 -13.87
C ALA A 14 -0.53 -4.25 -13.62
N SER A 15 -0.04 -4.31 -12.39
CA SER A 15 1.20 -5.00 -12.07
C SER A 15 1.05 -6.51 -12.18
N ARG A 16 2.04 -7.14 -12.84
CA ARG A 16 2.16 -8.60 -12.96
C ARG A 16 3.24 -9.20 -12.06
N GLY A 17 3.78 -8.40 -11.17
CA GLY A 17 4.88 -8.79 -10.27
C GLY A 17 5.14 -7.72 -9.21
N PRO A 18 6.29 -7.81 -8.54
CA PRO A 18 6.70 -6.80 -7.57
C PRO A 18 6.78 -5.41 -8.22
N LEU A 19 6.32 -4.38 -7.52
CA LEU A 19 6.41 -2.99 -7.93
C LEU A 19 7.89 -2.57 -7.98
N ASP A 20 8.23 -1.57 -8.78
CA ASP A 20 9.54 -0.93 -8.58
C ASP A 20 9.58 -0.16 -7.25
N ASP A 21 10.78 0.05 -6.71
CA ASP A 21 10.96 0.64 -5.38
C ASP A 21 10.38 2.06 -5.26
N GLU A 22 10.33 2.81 -6.36
CA GLU A 22 9.76 4.15 -6.39
C GLU A 22 8.23 4.09 -6.30
N THR A 23 7.61 3.23 -7.12
CA THR A 23 6.15 3.00 -7.08
C THR A 23 5.73 2.48 -5.71
N LEU A 24 6.44 1.47 -5.16
CA LEU A 24 6.17 0.96 -3.82
C LEU A 24 6.27 2.07 -2.76
N GLY A 25 7.31 2.90 -2.85
CA GLY A 25 7.49 4.01 -1.92
C GLY A 25 6.35 5.02 -1.96
N ARG A 26 5.89 5.38 -3.17
CA ARG A 26 4.74 6.27 -3.35
C ARG A 26 3.44 5.66 -2.81
N VAL A 27 3.21 4.36 -3.01
CA VAL A 27 2.07 3.63 -2.45
C VAL A 27 2.07 3.69 -0.92
N ILE A 28 3.19 3.34 -0.29
CA ILE A 28 3.30 3.36 1.17
C ILE A 28 3.09 4.79 1.70
N CYS A 29 3.71 5.79 1.08
CA CYS A 29 3.54 7.18 1.49
C CYS A 29 2.09 7.67 1.34
N ALA A 30 1.42 7.36 0.23
CA ALA A 30 0.02 7.71 0.01
C ALA A 30 -0.90 7.10 1.08
N ILE A 31 -0.69 5.81 1.41
CA ILE A 31 -1.45 5.13 2.46
C ILE A 31 -1.22 5.77 3.83
N MET A 32 0.04 6.08 4.15
CA MET A 32 0.43 6.68 5.42
C MET A 32 0.10 8.19 5.50
N GLY A 33 -0.40 8.80 4.43
CA GLY A 33 -0.74 10.23 4.39
C GLY A 33 0.48 11.15 4.47
N VAL A 34 1.63 10.71 3.97
CA VAL A 34 2.90 11.45 3.99
C VAL A 34 3.39 11.72 2.57
N GLU A 35 4.27 12.69 2.39
CA GLU A 35 4.84 12.98 1.06
C GLU A 35 5.90 11.95 0.68
N PHE A 36 5.90 11.50 -0.57
CA PHE A 36 6.98 10.65 -1.02
C PHE A 36 8.25 11.46 -1.21
N SER A 37 9.33 11.04 -0.55
CA SER A 37 10.68 11.54 -0.80
C SER A 37 11.60 10.38 -1.15
N ARG A 38 12.42 10.57 -2.19
CA ARG A 38 13.41 9.57 -2.57
C ARG A 38 14.50 9.53 -1.50
N ALA A 39 14.69 8.36 -0.90
CA ALA A 39 15.84 8.12 -0.04
C ALA A 39 17.14 8.47 -0.78
N PRO A 40 18.14 9.08 -0.12
CA PRO A 40 19.50 8.99 -0.61
C PRO A 40 19.88 7.50 -0.64
N ALA A 41 20.71 7.06 -1.60
CA ALA A 41 21.13 5.67 -1.68
C ALA A 41 22.08 5.34 -0.50
N TRP A 42 21.51 4.91 0.64
CA TRP A 42 22.28 4.39 1.76
C TRP A 42 22.41 2.87 1.59
N GLY A 43 23.65 2.40 1.51
CA GLY A 43 23.99 1.09 0.98
C GLY A 43 23.34 -0.10 1.69
N SER A 44 22.54 -0.86 0.94
CA SER A 44 22.79 -2.26 0.57
C SER A 44 21.65 -2.67 -0.39
N ASP A 45 21.96 -3.36 -1.48
CA ASP A 45 21.00 -3.75 -2.55
C ASP A 45 19.83 -4.64 -2.08
N LYS A 46 19.73 -4.92 -0.78
CA LYS A 46 18.76 -5.84 -0.18
C LYS A 46 17.72 -5.15 0.68
N GLN A 47 17.89 -3.88 1.01
CA GLN A 47 16.97 -3.12 1.86
C GLN A 47 16.37 -1.95 1.09
N ILE A 48 15.09 -1.73 1.27
CA ILE A 48 14.40 -0.53 0.79
C ILE A 48 14.05 0.30 2.02
N ALA A 49 14.27 1.61 1.91
CA ALA A 49 13.82 2.59 2.88
C ALA A 49 12.92 3.62 2.18
N VAL A 50 11.68 3.74 2.64
CA VAL A 50 10.69 4.69 2.13
C VAL A 50 10.55 5.84 3.10
N TYR A 51 10.61 7.08 2.62
CA TYR A 51 10.59 8.27 3.45
C TYR A 51 9.35 9.10 3.18
N GLY A 52 8.69 9.50 4.27
CA GLY A 52 7.54 10.42 4.25
C GLY A 52 7.92 11.90 4.21
N GLN A 53 9.15 12.25 4.57
CA GLN A 53 9.75 13.59 4.50
C GLN A 53 11.27 13.46 4.48
N HIS A 54 11.96 14.35 3.75
CA HIS A 54 13.41 14.45 3.73
C HIS A 54 13.88 14.69 5.19
N ASP A 55 14.73 13.82 5.73
CA ASP A 55 15.27 13.85 7.12
C ASP A 55 14.41 13.17 8.22
N SER A 56 13.33 12.47 7.86
CA SER A 56 12.54 11.67 8.82
C SER A 56 13.06 10.23 8.96
N THR A 57 12.72 9.56 10.05
CA THR A 57 12.80 8.08 10.09
C THR A 57 11.98 7.49 8.93
N PRO A 58 12.49 6.47 8.23
CA PRO A 58 11.77 5.86 7.13
C PRO A 58 10.44 5.28 7.62
N VAL A 59 9.36 5.53 6.89
CA VAL A 59 8.01 4.99 7.16
C VAL A 59 7.94 3.47 6.91
N TRP A 60 8.86 2.97 6.09
CA TRP A 60 9.15 1.55 6.02
C TRP A 60 10.64 1.34 5.74
N HIS A 61 11.24 0.42 6.47
CA HIS A 61 12.58 -0.08 6.20
C HIS A 61 12.57 -1.60 6.33
N GLY A 62 13.12 -2.31 5.36
CA GLY A 62 13.13 -3.77 5.44
C GLY A 62 13.69 -4.44 4.20
N PRO A 63 13.90 -5.76 4.25
CA PRO A 63 14.36 -6.49 3.10
C PRO A 63 13.28 -6.58 2.02
N ARG A 64 13.68 -6.56 0.74
CA ARG A 64 12.73 -6.58 -0.41
C ARG A 64 11.69 -7.69 -0.36
N HIS A 65 12.06 -8.89 0.07
CA HIS A 65 11.16 -10.05 0.13
C HIS A 65 10.09 -9.94 1.24
N LEU A 66 10.22 -8.96 2.14
CA LEU A 66 9.22 -8.60 3.15
C LEU A 66 8.53 -7.27 2.81
N ALA A 67 8.65 -6.79 1.57
CA ALA A 67 7.97 -5.59 1.14
C ALA A 67 6.45 -5.83 1.03
N PRO A 68 5.61 -4.80 1.26
CA PRO A 68 4.15 -4.92 1.23
C PRO A 68 3.56 -5.43 -0.09
N ASP A 69 4.23 -5.22 -1.23
CA ASP A 69 3.77 -5.69 -2.54
C ASP A 69 4.11 -7.18 -2.83
N VAL A 70 4.93 -7.79 -1.97
CA VAL A 70 5.41 -9.17 -2.11
C VAL A 70 4.91 -10.05 -0.96
N SER A 71 4.88 -9.52 0.26
CA SER A 71 4.49 -10.24 1.47
C SER A 71 3.11 -9.82 1.94
N ILE A 72 2.21 -10.81 2.06
CA ILE A 72 0.86 -10.57 2.60
C ILE A 72 0.91 -10.05 4.03
N ASP A 73 1.80 -10.57 4.88
CA ASP A 73 1.96 -10.10 6.26
C ASP A 73 2.39 -8.62 6.30
N ALA A 74 3.25 -8.21 5.37
CA ALA A 74 3.67 -6.82 5.25
C ALA A 74 2.54 -5.92 4.71
N ALA A 75 1.71 -6.42 3.78
CA ALA A 75 0.52 -5.73 3.30
C ALA A 75 -0.52 -5.55 4.42
N VAL A 76 -0.74 -6.59 5.24
CA VAL A 76 -1.61 -6.53 6.43
C VAL A 76 -1.07 -5.50 7.43
N GLY A 77 0.21 -5.54 7.74
CA GLY A 77 0.84 -4.55 8.61
C GLY A 77 0.77 -3.12 8.04
N LEU A 78 0.62 -2.95 6.73
CA LEU A 78 0.38 -1.64 6.10
C LEU A 78 -1.09 -1.22 6.24
N VAL A 79 -2.04 -2.13 6.09
CA VAL A 79 -3.47 -1.91 6.38
C VAL A 79 -3.67 -1.47 7.83
N GLU A 80 -3.13 -2.22 8.79
CA GLU A 80 -3.29 -1.92 10.22
C GLU A 80 -2.74 -0.54 10.61
N ARG A 81 -1.69 -0.08 9.92
CA ARG A 81 -1.11 1.26 10.11
C ARG A 81 -1.90 2.35 9.41
N GLY A 82 -2.31 2.12 8.16
CA GLY A 82 -3.05 3.10 7.36
C GLY A 82 -4.52 3.26 7.77
N ARG A 83 -5.10 2.20 8.33
CA ARG A 83 -6.50 2.06 8.78
C ARG A 83 -6.62 1.14 10.01
N PRO A 84 -6.27 1.63 11.20
CA PRO A 84 -6.43 0.85 12.43
C PRO A 84 -7.89 0.43 12.63
N GLY A 85 -8.11 -0.84 12.98
CA GLY A 85 -9.44 -1.37 13.30
C GLY A 85 -10.28 -1.83 12.11
N TRP A 86 -9.88 -1.54 10.88
CA TRP A 86 -10.58 -2.03 9.69
C TRP A 86 -10.39 -3.54 9.51
N ARG A 87 -11.41 -4.20 8.97
CA ARG A 87 -11.37 -5.63 8.65
C ARG A 87 -11.03 -5.83 7.19
N TRP A 88 -10.35 -6.93 6.91
CA TRP A 88 -9.97 -7.31 5.55
C TRP A 88 -10.18 -8.81 5.34
N VAL A 89 -10.37 -9.19 4.08
CA VAL A 89 -10.30 -10.57 3.60
C VAL A 89 -9.51 -10.58 2.31
N VAL A 90 -8.75 -11.65 2.09
CA VAL A 90 -8.10 -11.92 0.81
C VAL A 90 -8.37 -13.38 0.48
N ASP A 91 -8.77 -13.66 -0.75
CA ASP A 91 -8.95 -15.01 -1.24
C ASP A 91 -7.75 -15.50 -2.05
N SER A 92 -7.74 -16.79 -2.37
CA SER A 92 -6.69 -17.41 -3.19
C SER A 92 -6.72 -16.99 -4.65
N ASP A 93 -7.82 -16.37 -5.10
CA ASP A 93 -8.03 -15.95 -6.49
C ASP A 93 -7.50 -14.53 -6.75
N GLY A 94 -6.87 -13.92 -5.74
CA GLY A 94 -6.26 -12.60 -5.84
C GLY A 94 -7.26 -11.47 -5.65
N MET A 95 -8.39 -11.75 -5.00
CA MET A 95 -9.36 -10.75 -4.59
C MET A 95 -9.11 -10.35 -3.14
N ALA A 96 -9.15 -9.06 -2.86
CA ALA A 96 -9.18 -8.54 -1.50
C ALA A 96 -10.41 -7.66 -1.32
N ALA A 97 -10.96 -7.66 -0.12
CA ALA A 97 -11.94 -6.68 0.32
C ALA A 97 -11.55 -6.12 1.68
N LEU A 98 -11.81 -4.83 1.89
CA LEU A 98 -11.47 -4.08 3.09
C LEU A 98 -12.72 -3.30 3.56
N TRP A 99 -13.03 -3.24 4.85
CA TRP A 99 -14.20 -2.49 5.34
C TRP A 99 -14.03 -1.91 6.74
N SER A 100 -14.70 -0.78 6.97
CA SER A 100 -14.80 -0.15 8.29
C SER A 100 -15.66 -1.01 9.22
N THR A 101 -15.29 -1.10 10.49
CA THR A 101 -16.08 -1.79 11.53
C THR A 101 -17.24 -0.95 12.06
N ASP A 102 -17.25 0.33 11.70
CA ASP A 102 -17.99 1.41 12.36
C ASP A 102 -19.27 1.73 11.58
N GLU A 103 -19.31 1.33 10.30
CA GLU A 103 -20.39 1.60 9.37
C GLU A 103 -20.82 0.31 8.65
N THR A 104 -22.13 0.08 8.61
CA THR A 104 -22.79 -1.09 8.00
C THR A 104 -22.70 -1.17 6.48
N GLY A 105 -21.70 -0.57 5.82
CA GLY A 105 -21.66 -0.63 4.36
C GLY A 105 -20.58 0.20 3.70
N TYR A 106 -19.31 -0.17 3.87
CA TYR A 106 -18.33 0.13 2.84
C TYR A 106 -17.37 -1.04 2.67
N ALA A 107 -17.65 -1.89 1.68
CA ALA A 107 -16.62 -2.72 1.08
C ALA A 107 -15.76 -1.78 0.22
N ALA A 108 -14.61 -1.37 0.74
CA ALA A 108 -13.58 -0.73 -0.05
C ALA A 108 -13.01 -1.76 -1.02
N GLY A 109 -13.72 -1.93 -2.14
CA GLY A 109 -13.30 -2.60 -3.36
C GLY A 109 -13.10 -4.10 -3.27
N GLU A 110 -13.66 -4.81 -4.24
CA GLU A 110 -13.11 -6.08 -4.70
C GLU A 110 -12.15 -5.76 -5.84
N GLU A 111 -10.84 -5.97 -5.65
CA GLU A 111 -9.84 -5.72 -6.70
C GLU A 111 -9.11 -7.01 -7.08
N PRO A 112 -9.22 -7.46 -8.34
CA PRO A 112 -8.43 -8.57 -8.83
C PRO A 112 -7.00 -8.12 -9.03
N CYS A 113 -6.05 -8.77 -8.37
CA CYS A 113 -4.62 -8.56 -8.61
C CYS A 113 -3.90 -9.89 -8.82
N THR A 114 -2.71 -9.82 -9.39
CA THR A 114 -1.85 -10.99 -9.63
C THR A 114 -1.29 -11.61 -8.35
N SER A 115 -1.44 -10.94 -7.19
CA SER A 115 -1.09 -11.49 -5.88
C SER A 115 -2.05 -11.00 -4.77
N PRO A 116 -2.26 -11.80 -3.72
CA PRO A 116 -2.99 -11.39 -2.50
C PRO A 116 -2.50 -10.07 -1.89
N ALA A 117 -1.18 -9.83 -1.91
CA ALA A 117 -0.57 -8.64 -1.34
C ALA A 117 -0.91 -7.38 -2.16
N LEU A 118 -0.83 -7.46 -3.49
CA LEU A 118 -1.22 -6.37 -4.38
C LEU A 118 -2.73 -6.10 -4.31
N ALA A 119 -3.55 -7.14 -4.20
CA ALA A 119 -5.00 -7.01 -4.05
C ALA A 119 -5.35 -6.19 -2.81
N LEU A 120 -4.72 -6.51 -1.68
CA LEU A 120 -4.94 -5.80 -0.42
C LEU A 120 -4.47 -4.34 -0.47
N ILE A 121 -3.35 -4.08 -1.15
CA ILE A 121 -2.87 -2.71 -1.40
C ILE A 121 -3.86 -1.93 -2.27
N ALA A 122 -4.38 -2.52 -3.35
CA ALA A 122 -5.33 -1.88 -4.24
C ALA A 122 -6.64 -1.53 -3.51
N ALA A 123 -7.18 -2.46 -2.71
CA ALA A 123 -8.35 -2.23 -1.87
C ALA A 123 -8.13 -1.07 -0.87
N LEU A 124 -6.95 -0.99 -0.26
CA LEU A 124 -6.60 0.09 0.67
C LEU A 124 -6.45 1.45 -0.04
N LEU A 125 -5.87 1.49 -1.25
CA LEU A 125 -5.81 2.71 -2.05
C LEU A 125 -7.21 3.18 -2.47
N ARG A 126 -8.10 2.26 -2.86
CA ARG A 126 -9.50 2.56 -3.15
C ARG A 126 -10.24 3.13 -1.94
N ALA A 127 -9.97 2.61 -0.74
CA ALA A 127 -10.50 3.18 0.50
C ALA A 127 -10.02 4.63 0.73
N LYS A 128 -8.77 4.93 0.35
CA LYS A 128 -8.19 6.29 0.46
C LYS A 128 -8.80 7.24 -0.58
N GLU A 129 -9.09 6.78 -1.79
CA GLU A 129 -9.81 7.54 -2.82
C GLU A 129 -11.19 8.00 -2.31
N ALA A 130 -11.98 7.06 -1.77
CA ALA A 130 -13.34 7.34 -1.30
C ALA A 130 -13.40 8.40 -0.18
N GLU A 131 -12.35 8.51 0.65
CA GLU A 131 -12.25 9.55 1.68
C GLU A 131 -11.90 10.93 1.12
N HIS A 132 -11.19 11.00 -0.02
CA HIS A 132 -10.79 12.26 -0.61
C HIS A 132 -11.93 12.93 -1.39
N ASP A 133 -12.92 12.14 -1.81
CA ASP A 133 -14.12 12.60 -2.54
C ASP A 133 -15.34 12.89 -1.63
N ALA A 134 -15.24 12.62 -0.31
CA ALA A 134 -16.30 12.79 0.68
C ALA A 134 -16.20 14.13 1.44
#